data_AF-A0A6C0K3E7-F1
#
_entry.id   AF-A0A6C0K3E7-F1
#
_cell.length_a   1.000
_cell.length_b   1.000
_cell.length_c   1.000
_cell.angle_alpha   90.00
_cell.angle_beta   90.00
_cell.angle_gamma   90.00
#
_symmetry.space_group_name_H-M   'P 1'
#
loop_
_entity.id
_entity.type
_entity.pdbx_description
1 polymer ?
#
loop_
_entity_poly.entity_id
_entity_poly.type
_entity_poly.pdbx_seq_one_letter_code
_entity_poly.pdbx_strand_id
1 'polypeptide(L)'
;MSKQEWIFYDSHFAQHLGLDGIVLYPFILIAKKQCDAQPSLLKHELTHVHQVKSLGFCTFYAKYFYYIVQNLLKSGNFNTAFIENEFEYEAYGIENEPLTDDEIIEIGCDMPRTDKEWFKNKNQTHIQACNKNKNKKNKYDRKYTLRLISYKK
;
A
#
# COMPACT_ATOMS: atom_id res chain seq x y z
N MET A 1 -22.75 -7.05 5.35
CA MET A 1 -21.59 -7.02 6.27
C MET A 1 -21.06 -5.61 6.29
N SER A 2 -21.04 -4.97 7.46
CA SER A 2 -20.40 -3.66 7.64
C SER A 2 -18.92 -3.77 7.26
N LYS A 3 -18.44 -2.90 6.37
CA LYS A 3 -17.00 -2.77 6.08
C LYS A 3 -16.27 -2.56 7.39
N GLN A 4 -15.45 -3.51 7.77
CA GLN A 4 -14.61 -3.40 8.94
C GLN A 4 -13.35 -2.64 8.52
N GLU A 5 -13.29 -1.36 8.91
CA GLU A 5 -12.18 -0.46 8.60
C GLU A 5 -11.03 -0.69 9.59
N TRP A 6 -10.26 -1.75 9.39
CA TRP A 6 -9.10 -2.06 10.23
C TRP A 6 -7.77 -1.59 9.63
N ILE A 7 -7.80 -1.11 8.38
CA ILE A 7 -6.64 -0.54 7.71
C ILE A 7 -6.75 0.98 7.75
N PHE A 8 -5.81 1.63 8.41
CA PHE A 8 -5.70 3.08 8.47
C PHE A 8 -4.60 3.57 7.53
N TYR A 9 -5.01 4.25 6.46
CA TYR A 9 -4.10 4.89 5.52
C TYR A 9 -3.73 6.30 5.97
N ASP A 10 -2.65 6.85 5.40
CA ASP A 10 -2.11 8.17 5.77
C ASP A 10 -1.77 8.28 7.27
N SER A 11 -1.27 7.19 7.84
CA SER A 11 -0.95 7.11 9.26
C SER A 11 0.32 7.88 9.57
N HIS A 12 0.17 9.02 10.26
CA HIS A 12 1.29 9.77 10.79
C HIS A 12 2.14 8.94 11.76
N PHE A 13 1.55 7.99 12.49
CA PHE A 13 2.30 7.14 13.40
C PHE A 13 3.34 6.29 12.65
N ALA A 14 2.93 5.64 11.56
CA ALA A 14 3.84 4.86 10.72
C ALA A 14 4.92 5.76 10.07
N GLN A 15 4.53 6.95 9.60
CA GLN A 15 5.47 7.94 9.03
C GLN A 15 6.55 8.37 10.03
N HIS A 16 6.19 8.63 11.30
CA HIS A 16 7.16 9.05 12.33
C HIS A 16 8.14 7.94 12.72
N LEU A 17 7.73 6.67 12.58
CA LEU A 17 8.61 5.51 12.80
C LEU A 17 9.49 5.21 11.57
N GLY A 18 9.29 5.91 10.45
CA GLY A 18 10.01 5.66 9.20
C GLY A 18 9.63 4.34 8.52
N LEU A 19 8.44 3.81 8.82
CA LEU A 19 7.92 2.56 8.28
C LEU A 19 6.87 2.84 7.20
N ASP A 20 6.84 2.02 6.14
CA ASP A 20 5.81 2.11 5.10
C ASP A 20 4.47 1.52 5.58
N GLY A 21 4.51 0.52 6.46
CA GLY A 21 3.37 -0.11 7.11
C GLY A 21 3.76 -0.72 8.46
N ILE A 22 2.77 -0.97 9.32
CA ILE A 22 2.94 -1.76 10.54
C ILE A 22 1.61 -2.42 10.96
N VAL A 23 1.70 -3.67 11.42
CA VAL A 23 0.58 -4.37 12.06
C VAL A 23 0.58 -4.19 13.57
N LEU A 24 -0.44 -3.48 14.04
CA LEU A 24 -0.83 -3.40 15.45
C LEU A 24 -2.15 -4.13 15.61
N TYR A 25 -2.10 -5.47 15.62
CA TYR A 25 -3.28 -6.31 15.54
C TYR A 25 -4.39 -5.87 16.51
N PRO A 26 -5.64 -5.70 16.04
CA PRO A 26 -6.18 -6.11 14.74
C PRO A 26 -6.01 -5.08 13.61
N PHE A 27 -5.27 -4.00 13.84
CA PHE A 27 -5.16 -2.88 12.91
C PHE A 27 -3.90 -2.95 12.05
N ILE A 28 -4.02 -2.46 10.82
CA ILE A 28 -2.89 -2.23 9.92
C ILE A 28 -2.78 -0.72 9.72
N LEU A 29 -1.60 -0.16 10.01
CA LEU A 29 -1.33 1.25 9.79
C LEU A 29 -0.43 1.40 8.58
N ILE A 30 -0.90 2.09 7.55
CA ILE A 30 -0.15 2.35 6.32
C ILE A 30 0.24 3.83 6.28
N ALA A 31 1.52 4.11 6.08
CA ALA A 31 2.03 5.49 6.04
C ALA A 31 1.50 6.27 4.83
N LYS A 32 1.28 5.57 3.71
CA LYS A 32 0.81 6.14 2.44
C LYS A 32 -0.72 6.20 2.38
N LYS A 33 -1.26 7.05 1.49
CA LYS A 33 -2.69 7.06 1.16
C LYS A 33 -3.09 5.75 0.49
N GLN A 34 -4.38 5.41 0.55
CA GLN A 34 -4.89 4.18 -0.05
C GLN A 34 -4.55 4.01 -1.54
N CYS A 35 -4.65 5.08 -2.33
CA CYS A 35 -4.29 5.06 -3.75
C CYS A 35 -2.78 4.94 -4.01
N ASP A 36 -1.96 5.14 -2.98
CA ASP A 36 -0.49 5.13 -3.03
C ASP A 36 0.11 3.89 -2.38
N ALA A 37 -0.69 3.08 -1.68
CA ALA A 37 -0.29 1.78 -1.15
C ALA A 37 -0.19 0.76 -2.29
N GLN A 38 0.98 0.12 -2.39
CA GLN A 38 1.22 -0.94 -3.36
C GLN A 38 0.61 -2.27 -2.88
N PRO A 39 0.16 -3.15 -3.80
CA PRO A 39 -0.27 -4.50 -3.46
C PRO A 39 0.75 -5.28 -2.62
N SER A 40 2.04 -5.15 -2.94
CA SER A 40 3.12 -5.80 -2.19
C SER A 40 3.18 -5.40 -0.72
N LEU A 41 3.11 -4.10 -0.44
CA LEU A 41 3.05 -3.58 0.93
C LEU A 41 1.85 -4.15 1.69
N LEU A 42 0.67 -4.21 1.07
CA LEU A 42 -0.51 -4.76 1.75
C LEU A 42 -0.40 -6.27 1.96
N LYS A 43 0.19 -7.00 1.02
CA LYS A 43 0.49 -8.43 1.15
C LYS A 43 1.45 -8.69 2.31
N HIS A 44 2.49 -7.86 2.44
CA HIS A 44 3.44 -7.90 3.54
C HIS A 44 2.73 -7.75 4.89
N GLU A 45 1.99 -6.66 5.10
CA GLU A 45 1.28 -6.42 6.36
C GLU A 45 0.22 -7.50 6.65
N LEU A 46 -0.50 -7.96 5.62
CA LEU A 46 -1.50 -9.01 5.79
C LEU A 46 -0.87 -10.35 6.21
N THR A 47 0.37 -10.60 5.80
CA THR A 47 1.15 -11.77 6.27
C THR A 47 1.35 -11.72 7.78
N HIS A 48 1.68 -10.56 8.35
CA HIS A 48 1.75 -10.42 9.81
C HIS A 48 0.41 -10.64 10.50
N VAL A 49 -0.71 -10.19 9.90
CA VAL A 49 -2.04 -10.49 10.42
C VAL A 49 -2.28 -12.01 10.43
N HIS A 50 -1.93 -12.73 9.36
CA HIS A 50 -2.04 -14.19 9.31
C HIS A 50 -1.13 -14.89 10.33
N GLN A 51 0.10 -14.42 10.51
CA GLN A 51 1.03 -14.93 11.53
C GLN A 51 0.46 -14.74 12.94
N VAL A 52 -0.12 -13.57 13.24
CA VAL A 52 -0.80 -13.31 14.53
C VAL A 52 -2.02 -14.20 14.72
N LYS A 53 -2.86 -14.39 13.69
CA LYS A 53 -4.02 -15.29 13.73
C LYS A 53 -3.60 -16.75 13.95
N SER A 54 -2.49 -17.18 13.34
CA SER A 54 -1.96 -18.55 13.42
C SER A 54 -1.32 -18.87 14.78
N LEU A 55 -0.49 -17.96 15.29
CA LEU A 55 0.26 -18.17 16.55
C LEU A 55 -0.48 -17.69 17.80
N GLY A 56 -1.44 -16.78 17.63
CA GLY A 56 -2.07 -16.02 18.69
C GLY A 56 -1.29 -14.76 19.06
N PHE A 57 -2.02 -13.71 19.45
CA PHE A 57 -1.51 -12.37 19.75
C PHE A 57 -0.28 -12.37 20.67
N CYS A 58 -0.39 -12.96 21.86
CA CYS A 58 0.72 -12.93 22.83
C CYS A 58 1.95 -13.70 22.34
N THR A 59 1.73 -14.86 21.71
CA THR A 59 2.83 -15.71 21.22
C THR A 59 3.60 -15.05 20.09
N PHE A 60 2.88 -14.43 19.15
CA PHE A 60 3.50 -13.74 18.02
C PHE A 60 4.42 -12.62 18.51
N TYR A 61 3.91 -11.67 19.30
CA TYR A 61 4.71 -10.53 19.76
C TYR A 61 5.86 -10.95 20.67
N ALA A 62 5.68 -11.98 21.52
CA ALA A 62 6.76 -12.51 22.35
C ALA A 62 7.89 -13.13 21.51
N LYS A 63 7.54 -13.95 20.51
CA LYS A 63 8.54 -14.56 19.60
C LYS A 63 9.21 -13.51 18.73
N TYR A 64 8.44 -12.59 18.16
CA TYR A 64 8.95 -11.51 17.31
C TYR A 64 10.02 -10.72 18.08
N PHE A 65 9.70 -10.27 19.30
CA PHE A 65 10.66 -9.56 20.15
C PHE A 65 11.87 -10.43 20.51
N TYR A 66 11.65 -11.70 20.86
CA TYR A 66 12.74 -12.63 21.18
C TYR A 66 13.74 -12.77 20.02
N TYR A 67 13.27 -12.92 18.78
CA TYR A 67 14.17 -13.03 17.63
C TYR A 67 14.90 -11.74 17.30
N ILE A 68 14.24 -10.58 17.43
CA ILE A 68 14.93 -9.29 17.31
C ILE A 68 16.08 -9.21 18.31
N VAL A 69 15.85 -9.55 19.59
CA VAL A 69 16.91 -9.51 20.61
C VAL A 69 18.03 -10.49 20.28
N GLN A 70 17.70 -11.74 19.91
CA GLN A 70 18.68 -12.75 19.55
C GLN A 70 19.54 -12.32 18.34
N ASN A 71 18.93 -11.78 17.30
CA ASN A 71 19.63 -11.34 16.11
C ASN A 71 20.43 -10.05 16.36
N LEU A 72 19.93 -9.16 17.21
CA LEU A 72 20.65 -7.95 17.61
C LEU A 72 21.91 -8.27 18.42
N LEU A 73 21.84 -9.27 19.32
CA LEU A 73 23.00 -9.75 20.07
C LEU A 73 24.07 -10.39 19.16
N LYS A 74 23.67 -10.97 18.02
CA LYS A 74 24.57 -11.59 17.05
C LYS A 74 25.17 -10.59 16.06
N SER A 75 24.34 -9.71 15.50
CA SER A 75 24.72 -8.80 14.42
C SER A 75 25.24 -7.44 14.91
N GLY A 76 24.82 -7.01 16.10
CA GLY A 76 25.09 -5.66 16.63
C GLY A 76 24.39 -4.53 15.85
N ASN A 77 23.55 -4.86 14.87
CA ASN A 77 22.90 -3.91 13.98
C ASN A 77 21.39 -4.15 13.97
N PHE A 78 20.61 -3.13 14.33
CA PHE A 78 19.15 -3.26 14.41
C PHE A 78 18.49 -3.54 13.06
N ASN A 79 18.97 -2.92 11.97
CA ASN A 79 18.40 -3.15 10.63
C ASN A 79 18.63 -4.60 10.18
N THR A 80 19.83 -5.14 10.43
CA THR A 80 20.13 -6.54 10.16
C THR A 80 19.28 -7.45 11.03
N ALA A 81 19.17 -7.17 12.33
CA ALA A 81 18.37 -7.94 13.26
C ALA A 81 16.88 -7.99 12.86
N PHE A 82 16.38 -6.86 12.35
CA PHE A 82 15.01 -6.72 11.83
C PHE A 82 14.80 -7.57 10.58
N ILE A 83 15.62 -7.40 9.53
CA ILE A 83 15.47 -8.13 8.26
C ILE A 83 15.66 -9.65 8.45
N GLU A 84 16.53 -10.06 9.38
CA GLU A 84 16.78 -11.47 9.69
C GLU A 84 15.73 -12.08 10.64
N ASN A 85 14.75 -11.32 11.12
CA ASN A 85 13.65 -11.86 11.90
C ASN A 85 12.85 -12.85 11.03
N GLU A 86 12.56 -14.05 11.55
CA GLU A 86 11.87 -15.09 10.77
C GLU A 86 10.52 -14.63 10.21
N PHE A 87 9.80 -13.77 10.94
CA PHE A 87 8.51 -13.25 10.53
C PHE A 87 8.63 -12.23 9.39
N GLU A 88 9.64 -11.38 9.44
CA GLU A 88 9.97 -10.41 8.39
C GLU A 88 10.47 -11.15 7.14
N TYR A 89 11.35 -12.14 7.32
CA TYR A 89 11.86 -12.96 6.24
C TYR A 89 10.75 -13.70 5.48
N GLU A 90 9.76 -14.26 6.20
CA GLU A 90 8.57 -14.86 5.59
C GLU A 90 7.75 -13.81 4.81
N ALA A 91 7.47 -12.65 5.42
CA ALA A 91 6.69 -11.58 4.80
C ALA A 91 7.34 -11.06 3.52
N TYR A 92 8.63 -10.72 3.56
CA TYR A 92 9.41 -10.34 2.37
C TYR A 92 9.47 -11.43 1.30
N GLY A 93 9.47 -12.71 1.72
CA GLY A 93 9.50 -13.85 0.82
C GLY A 93 8.27 -13.95 -0.09
N ILE A 94 7.11 -13.46 0.38
CA ILE A 94 5.83 -13.61 -0.34
C ILE A 94 5.16 -12.28 -0.73
N GLU A 95 5.68 -11.14 -0.28
CA GLU A 95 5.06 -9.82 -0.56
C GLU A 95 4.88 -9.53 -2.05
N ASN A 96 5.73 -10.09 -2.91
CA ASN A 96 5.66 -9.87 -4.36
C ASN A 96 4.74 -10.86 -5.08
N GLU A 97 4.13 -11.80 -4.36
CA GLU A 97 3.13 -12.70 -4.92
C GLU A 97 1.80 -11.94 -5.16
N PRO A 98 1.02 -12.33 -6.19
CA PRO A 98 -0.28 -11.72 -6.42
C PRO A 98 -1.24 -11.90 -5.24
N LEU A 99 -1.98 -10.85 -4.90
CA LEU A 99 -3.06 -10.93 -3.92
C LEU A 99 -4.13 -11.95 -4.35
N THR A 100 -4.55 -12.80 -3.42
CA THR A 100 -5.66 -13.74 -3.62
C THR A 100 -7.01 -13.02 -3.49
N ASP A 101 -8.09 -13.71 -3.88
CA ASP A 101 -9.45 -13.16 -3.74
C ASP A 101 -9.83 -12.90 -2.29
N ASP A 102 -9.46 -13.81 -1.40
CA ASP A 102 -9.72 -13.70 0.03
C ASP A 102 -8.97 -12.51 0.63
N GLU A 103 -7.72 -12.28 0.20
CA GLU A 103 -6.91 -11.14 0.65
C GLU A 103 -7.49 -9.81 0.17
N ILE A 104 -7.96 -9.73 -1.09
CA ILE A 104 -8.65 -8.54 -1.61
C ILE A 104 -9.94 -8.27 -0.82
N ILE A 105 -10.71 -9.32 -0.52
CA ILE A 105 -11.92 -9.22 0.29
C ILE A 105 -11.57 -8.73 1.71
N GLU A 106 -10.51 -9.25 2.32
CA GLU A 106 -10.06 -8.87 3.66
C GLU A 106 -9.56 -7.42 3.71
N ILE A 107 -8.81 -6.98 2.68
CA ILE A 107 -8.40 -5.58 2.54
C ILE A 107 -9.61 -4.65 2.34
N GLY A 108 -10.67 -5.14 1.70
CA GLY A 108 -11.93 -4.41 1.54
C GLY A 108 -11.88 -3.27 0.52
N CYS A 109 -10.86 -3.25 -0.36
CA CYS A 109 -10.77 -2.30 -1.47
C CYS A 109 -10.47 -2.99 -2.80
N ASP A 110 -11.11 -2.50 -3.87
CA ASP A 110 -10.87 -2.97 -5.23
C ASP A 110 -9.52 -2.41 -5.70
N MET A 111 -8.52 -3.29 -5.76
CA MET A 111 -7.16 -2.94 -6.13
C MET A 111 -6.51 -4.03 -6.99
N PRO A 112 -5.48 -3.66 -7.78
CA PRO A 112 -4.75 -4.63 -8.59
C PRO A 112 -4.05 -5.68 -7.73
N ARG A 113 -3.84 -6.88 -8.27
CA ARG A 113 -3.23 -7.98 -7.50
C ARG A 113 -1.73 -7.86 -7.36
N THR A 114 -1.11 -7.13 -8.29
CA THR A 114 0.35 -7.00 -8.38
C THR A 114 0.76 -5.55 -8.56
N ASP A 115 1.96 -5.22 -8.09
CA ASP A 115 2.56 -3.90 -8.28
C ASP A 115 2.66 -3.51 -9.75
N LYS A 116 2.96 -4.46 -10.64
CA LYS A 116 3.03 -4.22 -12.09
C LYS A 116 1.71 -3.70 -12.65
N GLU A 117 0.60 -4.34 -12.27
CA GLU A 117 -0.74 -3.89 -12.67
C GLU A 117 -1.09 -2.55 -12.03
N TRP A 118 -0.70 -2.35 -10.77
CA TRP A 118 -0.89 -1.10 -10.07
C TRP A 118 -0.17 0.08 -10.74
N PHE A 119 1.11 -0.07 -11.09
CA PHE A 119 1.85 0.95 -11.84
C PHE A 119 1.24 1.20 -13.22
N LYS A 120 0.81 0.14 -13.92
CA LYS A 120 0.13 0.28 -15.22
C LYS A 120 -1.16 1.09 -15.10
N ASN A 121 -1.98 0.80 -14.09
CA ASN A 121 -3.25 1.48 -13.85
C ASN A 121 -3.05 2.95 -13.45
N LYS A 122 -2.07 3.26 -12.59
CA LYS A 122 -1.68 4.63 -12.26
C LYS A 122 -1.23 5.42 -13.48
N ASN A 123 -0.38 4.82 -14.31
CA ASN A 123 0.10 5.45 -15.53
C ASN A 123 -1.06 5.70 -16.51
N GLN A 124 -1.98 4.76 -16.65
CA GLN A 124 -3.17 4.93 -17.49
C GLN A 124 -4.11 6.03 -16.97
N THR A 125 -4.36 6.11 -15.66
CA THR A 125 -5.18 7.20 -15.08
C THR A 125 -4.52 8.56 -15.25
N HIS A 126 -3.20 8.66 -15.05
CA HIS A 126 -2.44 9.88 -15.35
C HIS A 126 -2.50 10.27 -16.83
N ILE A 127 -2.33 9.31 -17.75
CA ILE A 127 -2.43 9.53 -19.20
C ILE A 127 -3.85 10.00 -19.57
N GLN A 128 -4.89 9.39 -19.01
CA GLN A 128 -6.28 9.78 -19.24
C GLN A 128 -6.58 11.19 -18.69
N ALA A 129 -6.06 11.54 -17.51
CA ALA A 129 -6.18 12.89 -16.95
C ALA A 129 -5.47 13.95 -17.83
N CYS A 130 -4.26 13.66 -18.29
CA CYS A 130 -3.52 14.51 -19.24
C CYS A 130 -4.26 14.69 -20.57
N ASN A 131 -4.84 13.61 -21.12
CA ASN A 131 -5.61 13.67 -22.36
C ASN A 131 -6.94 14.43 -22.20
N LYS A 132 -7.61 14.31 -21.03
CA LYS A 132 -8.82 15.07 -20.71
C LYS A 132 -8.52 16.58 -20.59
N ASN A 133 -7.37 16.95 -20.04
CA ASN A 133 -6.92 18.34 -19.98
C ASN A 133 -6.54 18.90 -21.36
N LYS A 134 -5.91 18.11 -22.24
CA LYS A 134 -5.69 18.50 -23.65
C LYS A 134 -7.00 18.71 -24.41
N ASN A 135 -7.99 17.84 -24.22
CA ASN A 135 -9.31 17.98 -24.85
C ASN A 135 -10.10 19.19 -24.32
N LYS A 136 -9.98 19.52 -23.02
CA LYS A 136 -10.54 20.76 -22.47
C LYS A 136 -9.89 22.00 -23.05
N LYS A 137 -8.55 22.02 -23.20
CA LYS A 137 -7.81 23.13 -23.81
C LYS A 137 -8.19 23.32 -25.28
N ASN A 138 -8.26 22.23 -26.05
CA ASN A 138 -8.73 22.24 -27.45
C ASN A 138 -10.19 22.68 -27.61
N LYS A 139 -11.07 22.38 -26.64
CA LYS A 139 -12.47 22.84 -26.62
C LYS A 139 -12.57 24.32 -26.27
N TYR A 140 -11.69 24.81 -25.37
CA TYR A 140 -11.57 26.22 -25.04
C TYR A 140 -11.12 26.99 -26.29
N ASP A 141 -9.99 26.63 -26.91
CA ASP A 141 -9.43 27.30 -28.09
C ASP A 141 -10.40 27.33 -29.28
N ARG A 142 -11.16 26.25 -29.53
CA ARG A 142 -12.24 26.22 -30.54
C ARG A 142 -13.39 27.19 -30.22
N LYS A 143 -13.74 27.37 -28.95
CA LYS A 143 -14.78 28.32 -28.53
C LYS A 143 -14.34 29.77 -28.74
N TYR A 144 -13.07 30.11 -28.56
CA TYR A 144 -12.53 31.45 -28.83
C TYR A 144 -12.41 31.76 -30.32
N THR A 145 -11.95 30.79 -31.13
CA THR A 145 -11.89 30.95 -32.59
C THR A 145 -13.29 31.13 -33.19
N LEU A 146 -14.28 30.35 -32.77
CA LEU A 146 -15.67 30.53 -33.23
C LEU A 146 -16.28 31.87 -32.77
N ARG A 147 -15.93 32.35 -31.58
CA ARG A 147 -16.39 33.66 -31.08
C ARG A 147 -15.79 34.81 -31.90
N LEU A 148 -14.51 34.73 -32.28
CA LEU A 148 -13.84 35.76 -33.09
C LEU A 148 -14.37 35.82 -34.53
N ILE A 149 -14.79 34.69 -35.11
CA ILE A 149 -15.41 34.65 -36.44
C ILE A 149 -16.81 35.30 -36.42
N SER A 150 -17.53 35.24 -35.29
CA SER A 150 -18.85 35.85 -35.13
C SER A 150 -18.85 37.39 -35.02
N TYR A 151 -17.71 38.02 -34.72
CA TYR A 151 -17.59 39.49 -34.60
C TYR A 151 -17.14 40.17 -35.90
N LYS A 152 -16.94 39.39 -36.98
CA LYS A 152 -16.44 39.85 -38.28
C LYS A 152 -17.51 39.88 -39.37
N LYS A 153 -18.78 39.87 -38.99
CA LYS A 153 -19.95 39.97 -39.88
C LYS A 153 -20.80 41.17 -39.51
#